data_AF-A0A117L8B5-F1
#
_entry.id   AF-A0A117L8B5-F1
#
_cell.length_a   1.000
_cell.length_b   1.000
_cell.length_c   1.000
_cell.angle_alpha   90.00
_cell.angle_beta   90.00
_cell.angle_gamma   90.00
#
_symmetry.space_group_name_H-M   'P 1'
#
loop_
_entity.id
_entity.type
_entity.pdbx_description
1 polymer ?
#
loop_
_entity_poly.entity_id
_entity_poly.type
_entity_poly.pdbx_seq_one_letter_code
_entity_poly.pdbx_strand_id
1 'polypeptide(L)'
;MDGEFLVEQKFCVKKGVGGGNLLILAQDVTSCLESAQRAVNSMKKVPGIILPFPGGIVRSGSKVGSVYPFLNASTNTPFCPTLKRQVKTSLPEEVNAVYEIVIDGLDEKSVRDAMGYGLLAATSCNVISITAGNYGGNLGQYKFHLLEILKNM
;
A
#
# COMPACT_ATOMS: atom_id res chain seq x y z
N MET A 1 -39.46 -14.40 3.42
CA MET A 1 -38.47 -15.41 2.98
C MET A 1 -37.08 -14.77 2.95
N ASP A 2 -36.74 -13.99 3.95
CA ASP A 2 -36.33 -14.51 5.27
C ASP A 2 -37.09 -13.84 6.44
N GLY A 3 -37.77 -12.73 6.18
CA GLY A 3 -38.57 -12.02 7.18
C GLY A 3 -38.62 -10.54 6.84
N GLU A 4 -38.17 -9.70 7.78
CA GLU A 4 -38.08 -8.24 7.64
C GLU A 4 -36.62 -7.81 7.52
N PHE A 5 -36.31 -6.98 6.52
CA PHE A 5 -35.01 -6.34 6.37
C PHE A 5 -35.04 -4.94 6.99
N LEU A 6 -34.42 -4.81 8.16
CA LEU A 6 -34.26 -3.51 8.82
C LEU A 6 -33.03 -2.80 8.25
N VAL A 7 -33.23 -1.56 7.77
CA VAL A 7 -32.17 -0.70 7.27
C VAL A 7 -32.33 0.71 7.84
N GLU A 8 -31.20 1.31 8.19
CA GLU A 8 -31.16 2.68 8.70
C GLU A 8 -31.59 3.68 7.61
N GLN A 9 -32.34 4.72 7.99
CA GLN A 9 -32.83 5.72 7.03
C GLN A 9 -31.69 6.61 6.50
N LYS A 10 -30.63 6.80 7.30
CA LYS A 10 -29.55 7.75 7.01
C LYS A 10 -28.18 7.16 7.31
N PHE A 11 -27.27 7.32 6.36
CA PHE A 11 -25.86 6.98 6.53
C PHE A 11 -25.03 8.26 6.45
N CYS A 12 -24.18 8.49 7.44
CA CYS A 12 -23.30 9.65 7.46
C CYS A 12 -22.09 9.44 6.55
N VAL A 13 -21.70 10.51 5.84
CA VAL A 13 -20.49 10.56 5.02
C VAL A 13 -19.54 11.58 5.64
N LYS A 14 -18.25 11.26 5.68
CA LYS A 14 -17.19 12.21 6.04
C LYS A 14 -16.09 12.20 5.01
N LYS A 15 -15.30 13.29 4.96
CA LYS A 15 -14.05 13.31 4.19
C LYS A 15 -13.06 12.34 4.85
N GLY A 16 -12.59 11.37 4.07
CA GLY A 16 -11.55 10.43 4.48
C GLY A 16 -10.20 10.75 3.82
N VAL A 17 -9.22 9.90 4.12
CA VAL A 17 -7.89 9.93 3.51
C VAL A 17 -7.68 8.61 2.78
N GLY A 18 -7.46 8.67 1.47
CA GLY A 18 -7.19 7.49 0.65
C GLY A 18 -5.77 7.47 0.12
N GLY A 19 -5.24 6.27 -0.13
CA GLY A 19 -3.96 6.09 -0.81
C GLY A 19 -2.71 6.13 0.07
N GLY A 20 -2.85 6.03 1.40
CA GLY A 20 -1.70 5.69 2.24
C GLY A 20 -1.16 4.33 1.81
N ASN A 21 0.16 4.15 1.72
CA ASN A 21 0.69 2.90 1.15
C ASN A 21 2.07 2.51 1.66
N LEU A 22 2.38 1.22 1.53
CA LEU A 22 3.71 0.63 1.74
C LEU A 22 4.04 -0.28 0.58
N LEU A 23 5.28 -0.22 0.08
CA LEU A 23 5.85 -1.20 -0.83
C LEU A 23 6.85 -2.06 -0.07
N ILE A 24 6.67 -3.36 -0.11
CA ILE A 24 7.53 -4.37 0.49
C ILE A 24 8.37 -4.99 -0.61
N LEU A 25 9.69 -4.87 -0.51
CA LEU A 25 10.65 -5.35 -1.50
C LEU A 25 11.42 -6.53 -0.90
N ALA A 26 11.35 -7.70 -1.53
CA ALA A 26 11.91 -8.93 -0.98
C ALA A 26 12.69 -9.75 -2.01
N GLN A 27 13.50 -10.70 -1.51
CA GLN A 27 14.35 -11.57 -2.32
C GLN A 27 13.56 -12.54 -3.20
N ASP A 28 12.35 -12.91 -2.80
CA ASP A 28 11.50 -13.88 -3.50
C ASP A 28 10.01 -13.61 -3.23
N VAL A 29 9.16 -14.21 -4.07
CA VAL A 29 7.70 -14.01 -4.03
C VAL A 29 7.08 -14.52 -2.74
N THR A 30 7.55 -15.65 -2.22
CA THR A 30 7.02 -16.29 -1.00
C THR A 30 7.25 -15.38 0.21
N SER A 31 8.50 -14.98 0.43
CA SER A 31 8.88 -14.06 1.50
C SER A 31 8.14 -12.71 1.40
N CYS A 32 7.97 -12.19 0.18
CA CYS A 32 7.24 -10.94 -0.06
C CYS A 32 5.77 -11.06 0.35
N LEU A 33 5.11 -12.15 -0.09
CA LEU A 33 3.70 -12.40 0.17
C LEU A 33 3.43 -12.63 1.66
N GLU A 34 4.26 -13.44 2.32
CA GLU A 34 4.15 -13.70 3.76
C GLU A 34 4.30 -12.40 4.58
N SER A 35 5.29 -11.57 4.25
CA SER A 35 5.46 -10.27 4.89
C SER A 35 4.28 -9.32 4.64
N ALA A 36 3.76 -9.29 3.41
CA ALA A 36 2.57 -8.50 3.09
C ALA A 36 1.33 -8.99 3.87
N GLN A 37 1.12 -10.30 3.99
CA GLN A 37 0.01 -10.86 4.76
C GLN A 37 0.14 -10.57 6.26
N ARG A 38 1.35 -10.65 6.84
CA ARG A 38 1.60 -10.24 8.22
C ARG A 38 1.27 -8.76 8.44
N ALA A 39 1.69 -7.89 7.51
CA ALA A 39 1.37 -6.47 7.56
C ALA A 39 -0.14 -6.22 7.46
N VAL A 40 -0.84 -6.84 6.51
CA VAL A 40 -2.31 -6.78 6.36
C VAL A 40 -3.01 -7.20 7.65
N ASN A 41 -2.60 -8.33 8.24
CA ASN A 41 -3.21 -8.85 9.48
C ASN A 41 -2.98 -7.93 10.69
N SER A 42 -1.84 -7.24 10.73
CA SER A 42 -1.55 -6.21 11.72
C SER A 42 -2.45 -4.99 11.53
N MET A 43 -2.50 -4.47 10.30
CA MET A 43 -3.28 -3.27 9.93
C MET A 43 -4.79 -3.44 10.13
N LYS A 44 -5.34 -4.63 9.88
CA LYS A 44 -6.78 -4.93 10.06
C LYS A 44 -7.29 -4.73 11.49
N LYS A 45 -6.39 -4.63 12.48
CA LYS A 45 -6.73 -4.34 13.88
C LYS A 45 -6.95 -2.85 14.14
N VAL A 46 -6.55 -1.99 13.21
CA VAL A 46 -6.70 -0.53 13.33
C VAL A 46 -8.12 -0.12 12.96
N PRO A 47 -8.87 0.53 13.86
CA PRO A 47 -10.23 0.97 13.55
C PRO A 47 -10.22 2.14 12.56
N GLY A 48 -11.23 2.16 11.69
CA GLY A 48 -11.45 3.25 10.75
C GLY A 48 -10.57 3.22 9.50
N ILE A 49 -9.92 2.09 9.20
CA ILE A 49 -9.23 1.86 7.92
C ILE A 49 -9.84 0.69 7.16
N ILE A 50 -9.58 0.68 5.86
CA ILE A 50 -9.77 -0.48 4.97
C ILE A 50 -8.52 -0.68 4.12
N LEU A 51 -8.35 -1.90 3.62
CA LEU A 51 -7.30 -2.29 2.67
C LEU A 51 -8.02 -2.76 1.40
N PRO A 52 -8.29 -1.88 0.43
CA PRO A 52 -9.36 -2.10 -0.56
C PRO A 52 -9.01 -3.13 -1.65
N PHE A 53 -7.75 -3.53 -1.75
CA PHE A 53 -7.30 -4.50 -2.76
C PHE A 53 -7.59 -5.95 -2.35
N PRO A 54 -7.57 -6.91 -3.29
CA PRO A 54 -7.79 -8.33 -2.99
C PRO A 54 -6.85 -8.83 -1.89
N GLY A 55 -7.42 -9.28 -0.77
CA GLY A 55 -6.64 -9.70 0.41
C GLY A 55 -5.82 -8.58 1.07
N GLY A 56 -6.07 -7.31 0.72
CA GLY A 56 -5.31 -6.15 1.15
C GLY A 56 -3.99 -5.91 0.41
N ILE A 57 -3.73 -6.63 -0.69
CA ILE A 57 -2.41 -6.66 -1.35
C ILE A 57 -2.52 -6.31 -2.84
N VAL A 58 -1.67 -5.42 -3.29
CA VAL A 58 -1.50 -4.98 -4.67
C VAL A 58 -0.29 -5.68 -5.28
N ARG A 59 -0.49 -6.40 -6.38
CA ARG A 59 0.60 -7.02 -7.16
C ARG A 59 1.00 -6.25 -8.42
N SER A 60 0.14 -5.35 -8.89
CA SER A 60 0.29 -4.72 -10.21
C SER A 60 1.20 -3.49 -10.16
N GLY A 61 1.00 -2.62 -9.16
CA GLY A 61 1.69 -1.34 -9.01
C GLY A 61 1.42 -0.38 -10.18
N SER A 62 0.88 0.80 -9.93
CA SER A 62 0.60 1.78 -10.99
C SER A 62 1.45 3.04 -10.87
N LYS A 63 1.77 3.64 -12.00
CA LYS A 63 2.23 5.04 -12.11
C LYS A 63 1.19 5.86 -12.88
N VAL A 64 1.17 7.16 -12.63
CA VAL A 64 0.35 8.11 -13.39
C VAL A 64 0.89 8.24 -14.80
N GLY A 65 -0.01 8.24 -15.78
CA GLY A 65 0.31 8.32 -17.19
C GLY A 65 0.83 7.02 -17.78
N SER A 66 1.17 7.08 -19.06
CA SER A 66 1.62 5.94 -19.86
C SER A 66 2.38 6.43 -21.10
N VAL A 67 3.16 5.53 -21.71
CA VAL A 67 3.68 5.75 -23.06
C VAL A 67 2.57 5.71 -24.11
N TYR A 68 1.43 5.09 -23.79
CA TYR A 68 0.24 5.05 -24.62
C TYR A 68 -0.70 6.21 -24.25
N PRO A 69 -0.98 7.16 -25.16
CA PRO A 69 -1.72 8.38 -24.84
C PRO A 69 -3.13 8.16 -24.28
N PHE A 70 -3.76 7.03 -24.60
CA PHE A 70 -5.10 6.68 -24.17
C PHE A 70 -5.17 6.07 -22.76
N LEU A 71 -4.04 5.86 -22.08
CA LEU A 71 -3.98 5.26 -20.75
C LEU A 71 -3.61 6.28 -19.67
N ASN A 72 -4.53 6.49 -18.71
CA ASN A 72 -4.33 7.38 -17.57
C ASN A 72 -3.37 6.82 -16.51
N ALA A 73 -3.22 5.49 -16.46
CA ALA A 73 -2.30 4.80 -15.57
C ALA A 73 -1.66 3.63 -16.31
N SER A 74 -0.44 3.30 -15.93
CA SER A 74 0.32 2.17 -16.46
C SER A 74 1.11 1.48 -15.36
N THR A 75 1.72 0.34 -15.66
CA THR A 75 2.54 -0.36 -14.68
C THR A 75 3.71 0.51 -14.20
N ASN A 76 4.01 0.43 -12.92
CA ASN A 76 5.11 1.17 -12.32
C ASN A 76 6.45 0.50 -12.65
N THR A 77 6.92 0.68 -13.90
CA THR A 77 8.09 0.01 -14.46
C THR A 77 9.36 0.05 -13.61
N PRO A 78 9.72 1.14 -12.88
CA PRO A 78 10.88 1.14 -11.97
C PRO A 78 10.80 0.12 -10.82
N PHE A 79 9.60 -0.37 -10.49
CA PHE A 79 9.36 -1.37 -9.45
C PHE A 79 9.03 -2.76 -10.01
N CYS A 80 9.25 -3.01 -11.31
CA CYS A 80 9.04 -4.34 -11.92
C CYS A 80 10.33 -5.18 -11.86
N PRO A 81 10.41 -6.27 -11.07
CA PRO A 81 11.63 -7.06 -10.92
C PRO A 81 12.15 -7.67 -12.23
N THR A 82 11.24 -8.06 -13.13
CA THR A 82 11.58 -8.66 -14.43
C THR A 82 12.16 -7.66 -15.43
N LEU A 83 11.96 -6.36 -15.19
CA LEU A 83 12.45 -5.28 -16.06
C LEU A 83 13.68 -4.56 -15.51
N LYS A 84 14.21 -4.96 -14.33
CA LYS A 84 15.31 -4.26 -13.64
C LYS A 84 16.53 -3.95 -14.53
N ARG A 85 16.84 -4.82 -15.50
CA ARG A 85 17.98 -4.68 -16.42
C ARG A 85 17.67 -3.89 -17.70
N GLN A 86 16.41 -3.53 -17.92
CA GLN A 86 15.93 -2.87 -19.13
C GLN A 86 15.51 -1.42 -18.89
N VAL A 87 15.28 -1.03 -17.64
CA VAL A 87 14.80 0.30 -17.27
C VAL A 87 15.65 0.90 -16.15
N LYS A 88 15.53 2.21 -15.94
CA LYS A 88 16.02 2.85 -14.72
C LYS A 88 15.20 2.35 -13.53
N THR A 89 15.71 1.30 -12.88
CA THR A 89 15.06 0.61 -11.77
C THR A 89 15.17 1.40 -10.46
N SER A 90 14.15 1.28 -9.61
CA SER A 90 14.16 1.70 -8.20
C SER A 90 14.42 0.53 -7.24
N LEU A 91 14.62 -0.67 -7.78
CA LEU A 91 14.86 -1.89 -7.02
C LEU A 91 16.36 -2.15 -6.86
N PRO A 92 16.82 -2.49 -5.63
CA PRO A 92 18.11 -3.14 -5.41
C PRO A 92 18.27 -4.43 -6.22
N GLU A 93 19.52 -4.88 -6.39
CA GLU A 93 19.83 -6.05 -7.22
C GLU A 93 19.16 -7.33 -6.69
N GLU A 94 19.12 -7.49 -5.38
CA GLU A 94 18.62 -8.65 -4.63
C GLU A 94 17.10 -8.80 -4.66
N VAL A 95 16.36 -7.75 -5.03
CA VAL A 95 14.89 -7.72 -4.94
C VAL A 95 14.23 -8.38 -6.14
N ASN A 96 13.57 -9.52 -5.95
CA ASN A 96 12.87 -10.23 -7.03
C ASN A 96 11.34 -10.23 -6.91
N ALA A 97 10.80 -9.67 -5.83
CA ALA A 97 9.37 -9.50 -5.64
C ALA A 97 9.05 -8.17 -4.96
N VAL A 98 7.92 -7.58 -5.36
CA VAL A 98 7.39 -6.35 -4.79
C VAL A 98 5.89 -6.51 -4.60
N TYR A 99 5.41 -6.21 -3.41
CA TYR A 99 3.99 -6.06 -3.13
C TYR A 99 3.72 -4.70 -2.52
N GLU A 100 2.58 -4.12 -2.86
CA GLU A 100 2.10 -2.88 -2.27
C GLU A 100 0.87 -3.17 -1.38
N ILE A 101 0.73 -2.41 -0.30
CA ILE A 101 -0.48 -2.38 0.52
C ILE A 101 -0.99 -0.95 0.45
N VAL A 102 -2.25 -0.78 0.04
CA VAL A 102 -2.93 0.53 0.03
C VAL A 102 -3.94 0.57 1.17
N ILE A 103 -4.02 1.73 1.82
CA ILE A 103 -4.75 2.00 3.04
C ILE A 103 -5.61 3.24 2.79
N ASP A 104 -6.93 3.07 2.94
CA ASP A 104 -7.88 4.17 3.01
C ASP A 104 -8.45 4.23 4.42
N GLY A 105 -8.68 5.43 4.93
CA GLY A 105 -9.13 5.63 6.30
C GLY A 105 -10.07 6.82 6.48
N LEU A 106 -10.78 6.80 7.61
CA LEU A 106 -11.71 7.85 8.01
C LEU A 106 -11.00 9.14 8.43
N ASP A 107 -9.72 9.07 8.77
CA ASP A 107 -8.87 10.22 9.11
C ASP A 107 -7.39 9.88 8.93
N GLU A 108 -6.56 10.93 8.95
CA GLU A 108 -5.12 10.81 8.74
C GLU A 108 -4.44 9.97 9.83
N LYS A 109 -4.90 10.07 11.08
CA LYS A 109 -4.28 9.37 12.22
C LYS A 109 -4.44 7.86 12.04
N SER A 110 -5.65 7.38 11.75
CA SER A 110 -5.88 5.95 11.51
C SER A 110 -5.03 5.40 10.36
N VAL A 111 -4.87 6.14 9.26
CA VAL A 111 -3.98 5.73 8.15
C VAL A 111 -2.52 5.68 8.61
N ARG A 112 -2.07 6.69 9.35
CA ARG A 112 -0.71 6.78 9.90
C ARG A 112 -0.38 5.61 10.83
N ASP A 113 -1.29 5.31 11.75
CA ASP A 113 -1.15 4.21 12.70
C ASP A 113 -1.09 2.86 11.96
N ALA A 114 -1.98 2.66 10.98
CA ALA A 114 -1.96 1.46 10.13
C ALA A 114 -0.64 1.31 9.36
N MET A 115 -0.11 2.38 8.77
CA MET A 115 1.19 2.36 8.12
C MET A 115 2.31 1.96 9.10
N GLY A 116 2.30 2.49 10.32
CA GLY A 116 3.28 2.13 11.36
C GLY A 116 3.21 0.64 11.75
N TYR A 117 2.02 0.15 12.10
CA TYR A 117 1.82 -1.25 12.46
C TYR A 117 2.15 -2.22 11.32
N GLY A 118 1.84 -1.83 10.08
CA GLY A 118 2.18 -2.61 8.90
C GLY A 118 3.66 -2.63 8.60
N LEU A 119 4.35 -1.50 8.74
CA LEU A 119 5.78 -1.39 8.51
C LEU A 119 6.56 -2.28 9.49
N LEU A 120 6.22 -2.24 10.77
CA LEU A 120 6.84 -3.12 11.78
C LEU A 120 6.55 -4.60 11.47
N ALA A 121 5.30 -4.96 11.18
CA ALA A 121 4.90 -6.35 10.97
C ALA A 121 5.43 -6.95 9.65
N ALA A 122 5.69 -6.12 8.63
CA ALA A 122 6.27 -6.56 7.36
C ALA A 122 7.74 -6.99 7.49
N THR A 123 8.45 -6.56 8.53
CA THR A 123 9.89 -6.88 8.68
C THR A 123 10.14 -8.39 8.80
N SER A 124 11.09 -8.91 8.02
CA SER A 124 11.64 -10.27 8.09
C SER A 124 13.02 -10.31 7.45
N CYS A 125 13.74 -11.43 7.65
CA CYS A 125 15.09 -11.64 7.11
C CYS A 125 15.19 -11.49 5.58
N ASN A 126 14.15 -11.85 4.83
CA ASN A 126 14.16 -11.84 3.37
C ASN A 126 13.53 -10.59 2.76
N VAL A 127 13.07 -9.65 3.60
CA VAL A 127 12.67 -8.31 3.16
C VAL A 127 13.91 -7.43 3.08
N ILE A 128 14.24 -6.99 1.87
CA ILE A 128 15.40 -6.14 1.59
C ILE A 128 15.12 -4.71 2.03
N SER A 129 13.93 -4.20 1.72
CA SER A 129 13.52 -2.86 2.11
C SER A 129 12.01 -2.69 2.12
N ILE A 130 11.56 -1.69 2.87
CA ILE A 130 10.19 -1.20 2.84
C ILE A 130 10.26 0.27 2.45
N THR A 131 9.44 0.68 1.47
CA THR A 131 9.35 2.05 0.99
C THR A 131 7.88 2.46 0.80
N ALA A 132 7.63 3.65 0.29
CA ALA A 132 6.29 4.14 -0.03
C ALA A 132 6.26 4.82 -1.41
N GLY A 133 5.17 4.57 -2.13
CA GLY A 133 4.85 5.17 -3.41
C GLY A 133 4.42 6.61 -3.20
N ASN A 134 4.94 7.50 -4.04
CA ASN A 134 4.58 8.91 -4.04
C ASN A 134 4.59 9.46 -5.47
N TYR A 135 3.96 10.62 -5.64
CA TYR A 135 3.80 11.29 -6.94
C TYR A 135 4.52 12.64 -6.95
N GLY A 136 5.75 12.68 -6.41
CA GLY A 136 6.57 13.90 -6.37
C GLY A 136 6.06 14.99 -5.42
N GLY A 137 5.09 14.67 -4.55
CA GLY A 137 4.56 15.58 -3.54
C GLY A 137 3.60 16.66 -4.04
N ASN A 138 3.23 16.63 -5.34
CA ASN A 138 2.40 17.65 -5.98
C ASN A 138 0.95 17.18 -6.25
N LEU A 139 0.66 15.89 -6.06
CA LEU A 139 -0.66 15.32 -6.35
C LEU A 139 -1.52 15.13 -5.11
N GLY A 140 -0.95 14.58 -4.03
CA GLY A 140 -1.66 14.27 -2.80
C GLY A 140 -1.55 15.39 -1.76
N GLN A 141 -2.65 15.63 -1.02
CA GLN A 141 -2.68 16.57 0.10
C GLN A 141 -1.87 16.07 1.31
N TYR A 142 -1.87 14.75 1.53
CA TYR A 142 -1.25 14.11 2.70
C TYR A 142 0.12 13.53 2.36
N LYS A 143 1.05 13.67 3.30
CA LYS A 143 2.42 13.13 3.21
C LYS A 143 2.73 12.32 4.46
N PHE A 144 2.85 11.01 4.29
CA PHE A 144 3.15 10.07 5.37
C PHE A 144 4.63 9.69 5.33
N HIS A 145 5.47 10.43 6.05
CA HIS A 145 6.90 10.14 6.12
C HIS A 145 7.17 8.94 7.02
N LEU A 146 7.66 7.83 6.46
CA LEU A 146 7.83 6.56 7.18
C LEU A 146 8.71 6.67 8.43
N LEU A 147 9.79 7.46 8.36
CA LEU A 147 10.69 7.66 9.50
C LEU A 147 9.99 8.43 10.63
N GLU A 148 9.16 9.42 10.31
CA GLU A 148 8.39 10.16 11.31
C GLU A 148 7.30 9.30 11.94
N ILE A 149 6.67 8.42 11.16
CA ILE A 149 5.73 7.43 11.68
C ILE A 149 6.43 6.60 12.75
N LEU A 150 7.56 5.98 12.42
CA LEU A 150 8.31 5.15 13.35
C LEU A 150 8.77 5.86 14.62
N LYS A 151 9.20 7.13 14.51
CA LYS A 151 9.66 7.91 15.67
C LYS A 151 8.52 8.30 16.63
N ASN A 152 7.30 8.38 16.14
CA ASN A 152 6.13 8.85 16.87
C ASN A 152 5.13 7.73 17.18
N MET A 153 5.56 6.47 17.05
CA MET A 153 4.79 5.29 17.48
C MET A 153 4.86 5.07 18.99
#